data_AF-A0A9D6CAF0-F1
#
_entry.id   AF-A0A9D6CAF0-F1
#
_cell.length_a   1.000
_cell.length_b   1.000
_cell.length_c   1.000
_cell.angle_alpha   90.00
_cell.angle_beta   90.00
_cell.angle_gamma   90.00
#
_symmetry.space_group_name_H-M   'P 1'
#
loop_
_entity.id
_entity.type
_entity.pdbx_description
1 polymer ?
#
loop_
_entity_poly.entity_id
_entity_poly.type
_entity_poly.pdbx_seq_one_letter_code
_entity_poly.pdbx_strand_id
1 'polypeptide(L)'
;MRRKATNPRAATWGHSQSEREIDVVVNRINCACAARARYADAPLARAMFRRVETDGQSVEDAARALGIGYGDGAYLLAGLRRDVAAELATVLLSGRTFDEEAAPPEEQS
;
A
#
# COMPACT_ATOMS: atom_id res chain seq x y z
N MET A 1 -0.71 -38.68 -37.05
CA MET A 1 -0.57 -38.31 -35.63
C MET A 1 0.54 -37.27 -35.47
N ARG A 2 0.20 -35.99 -35.28
CA ARG A 2 1.17 -34.94 -34.92
C ARG A 2 1.11 -34.74 -33.40
N ARG A 3 2.20 -34.98 -32.68
CA ARG A 3 2.32 -34.56 -31.28
C ARG A 3 2.52 -33.04 -31.28
N LYS A 4 1.51 -32.30 -30.80
CA LYS A 4 1.64 -30.88 -30.48
C LYS A 4 2.67 -30.77 -29.36
N ALA A 5 3.83 -30.17 -29.64
CA ALA A 5 4.75 -29.75 -28.61
C ALA A 5 4.11 -28.57 -27.87
N THR A 6 3.68 -28.79 -26.63
CA THR A 6 3.34 -27.72 -25.70
C THR A 6 4.63 -27.01 -25.30
N ASN A 7 4.79 -25.80 -25.81
CA ASN A 7 5.84 -24.85 -25.42
C ASN A 7 5.67 -24.49 -23.93
N PRO A 8 6.63 -24.82 -23.03
CA PRO A 8 6.61 -24.36 -21.65
C PRO A 8 7.19 -22.94 -21.57
N ARG A 9 6.51 -21.99 -22.21
CA ARG A 9 6.66 -20.56 -21.95
C ARG A 9 5.28 -19.97 -21.67
N ALA A 10 4.60 -20.59 -20.70
CA ALA A 10 3.50 -19.94 -20.02
C ALA A 10 4.10 -18.87 -19.11
N ALA A 11 4.17 -17.66 -19.67
CA ALA A 11 4.10 -16.36 -18.99
C ALA A 11 4.34 -16.39 -17.47
N THR A 12 5.60 -16.33 -17.05
CA THR A 12 5.91 -15.73 -15.75
C THR A 12 5.79 -14.22 -15.93
N TRP A 13 4.60 -13.67 -15.65
CA TRP A 13 4.46 -12.24 -15.36
C TRP A 13 5.13 -11.99 -14.00
N GLY A 14 6.46 -12.03 -13.99
CA GLY A 14 7.25 -11.56 -12.86
C GLY A 14 7.04 -10.05 -12.79
N HIS A 15 6.54 -9.58 -11.65
CA HIS A 15 6.46 -8.14 -11.38
C HIS A 15 7.85 -7.54 -11.61
N SER A 16 7.87 -6.46 -12.39
CA SER A 16 9.05 -5.62 -12.55
C SER A 16 9.55 -5.18 -11.18
N GLN A 17 10.84 -4.88 -11.08
CA GLN A 17 11.46 -4.46 -9.82
C GLN A 17 10.69 -3.30 -9.17
N SER A 18 10.26 -2.33 -9.98
CA SER A 18 9.46 -1.19 -9.54
C SER A 18 8.09 -1.57 -8.96
N GLU A 19 7.41 -2.58 -9.51
CA GLU A 19 6.13 -3.06 -8.98
C GLU A 19 6.30 -3.72 -7.60
N ARG A 20 7.39 -4.48 -7.40
CA ARG A 20 7.69 -5.09 -6.08
C ARG A 20 8.06 -4.04 -5.04
N GLU A 21 8.77 -2.99 -5.44
CA GLU A 21 9.10 -1.87 -4.57
C GLU A 21 7.84 -1.12 -4.14
N ILE A 22 6.91 -0.87 -5.08
CA ILE A 22 5.59 -0.29 -4.78
C ILE A 22 4.82 -1.18 -3.81
N ASP A 23 4.79 -2.50 -4.02
CA ASP A 23 4.10 -3.43 -3.11
C ASP A 23 4.69 -3.39 -1.70
N VAL A 24 6.02 -3.32 -1.56
CA VAL A 24 6.70 -3.20 -0.27
C VAL A 24 6.36 -1.87 0.42
N VAL A 25 6.30 -0.78 -0.33
CA VAL A 25 5.90 0.54 0.19
C VAL A 25 4.44 0.52 0.62
N VAL A 26 3.53 0.05 -0.23
CA VAL A 26 2.09 -0.03 0.05
C VAL A 26 1.82 -0.94 1.25
N ASN A 27 2.49 -2.09 1.34
CA ASN A 27 2.34 -3.01 2.46
C ASN A 27 2.88 -2.41 3.78
N ARG A 28 4.02 -1.68 3.73
CA ARG A 28 4.53 -0.95 4.90
C ARG A 28 3.59 0.15 5.34
N ILE A 29 3.04 0.94 4.43
CA ILE A 29 2.04 1.98 4.73
C ILE A 29 0.82 1.33 5.38
N ASN A 30 0.29 0.23 4.81
CA ASN A 30 -0.87 -0.45 5.37
C ASN A 30 -0.62 -1.03 6.79
N CYS A 31 0.58 -1.58 7.02
CA CYS A 31 1.03 -2.09 8.33
C CYS A 31 1.30 -0.97 9.35
N ALA A 32 1.92 0.13 8.95
CA ALA A 32 2.18 1.28 9.82
C ALA A 32 0.86 1.99 10.19
N CYS A 33 -0.05 2.14 9.23
CA CYS A 33 -1.42 2.55 9.47
C CYS A 33 -2.19 1.53 10.33
N ALA A 34 -1.76 0.26 10.47
CA ALA A 34 -2.40 -0.74 11.34
C ALA A 34 -1.84 -0.67 12.77
N ALA A 35 -0.56 -0.36 12.90
CA ALA A 35 0.12 -0.18 14.18
C ALA A 35 -0.22 1.17 14.85
N ARG A 36 -0.40 2.24 14.07
CA ARG A 36 -0.83 3.57 14.54
C ARG A 36 -2.35 3.69 14.73
N ALA A 37 -3.10 2.76 14.15
CA ALA A 37 -4.54 2.51 14.37
C ALA A 37 -4.89 1.94 15.76
N ARG A 38 -4.09 2.18 16.80
CA ARG A 38 -4.45 1.85 18.20
C ARG A 38 -5.45 2.83 18.83
N TYR A 39 -5.99 3.77 18.05
CA TYR A 39 -7.15 4.57 18.41
C TYR A 39 -8.41 3.72 18.30
N ALA A 40 -9.35 3.84 19.25
CA ALA A 40 -10.60 3.08 19.27
C ALA A 40 -11.37 3.15 17.93
N ASP A 41 -11.24 4.27 17.22
CA ASP A 41 -11.98 4.57 15.98
C ASP A 41 -11.23 4.17 14.71
N ALA A 42 -10.06 3.54 14.81
CA ALA A 42 -9.25 3.25 13.65
C ALA A 42 -9.86 2.24 12.65
N PRO A 43 -10.63 1.21 13.07
CA PRO A 43 -11.40 0.39 12.14
C PRO A 43 -12.41 1.23 11.34
N LEU A 44 -13.00 2.24 11.97
CA LEU A 44 -14.00 3.10 11.37
C LEU A 44 -13.37 4.10 10.40
N ALA A 45 -12.21 4.67 10.74
CA ALA A 45 -11.43 5.50 9.84
C ALA A 45 -10.97 4.74 8.58
N ARG A 46 -10.51 3.49 8.73
CA ARG A 46 -10.19 2.61 7.60
C ARG A 46 -11.40 2.35 6.72
N ALA A 47 -12.56 2.11 7.33
CA ALA A 47 -13.79 1.85 6.61
C ALA A 47 -14.30 3.09 5.84
N MET A 48 -14.10 4.30 6.38
CA MET A 48 -14.32 5.57 5.68
C MET A 48 -13.38 5.72 4.48
N PHE A 49 -12.07 5.51 4.70
CA PHE A 49 -11.06 5.63 3.65
C PHE A 49 -11.30 4.67 2.49
N ARG A 50 -11.60 3.39 2.76
CA ARG A 50 -11.91 2.43 1.69
C ARG A 50 -13.11 2.88 0.85
N ARG A 51 -14.19 3.31 1.50
CA ARG A 51 -15.42 3.73 0.80
C ARG A 51 -15.17 4.94 -0.09
N VAL A 52 -14.41 5.92 0.38
CA VAL A 52 -14.18 7.17 -0.35
C VAL A 52 -13.09 7.00 -1.42
N GLU A 53 -11.93 6.44 -1.05
CA GLU A 53 -10.75 6.39 -1.93
C GLU A 53 -10.74 5.17 -2.86
N THR A 54 -11.37 4.06 -2.47
CA THR A 54 -11.39 2.82 -3.25
C THR A 54 -12.74 2.59 -3.93
N ASP A 55 -13.83 2.74 -3.17
CA ASP A 55 -15.19 2.47 -3.68
C ASP A 55 -15.80 3.73 -4.36
N GLY A 56 -15.12 4.89 -4.31
CA GLY A 56 -15.50 6.13 -5.01
C GLY A 56 -16.72 6.86 -4.43
N GLN A 57 -17.11 6.56 -3.19
CA GLN A 57 -18.26 7.18 -2.54
C GLN A 57 -17.97 8.63 -2.13
N SER A 58 -19.02 9.45 -2.06
CA SER A 58 -18.91 10.75 -1.38
C SER A 58 -18.67 10.55 0.12
N VAL A 59 -18.05 11.52 0.77
CA VAL A 59 -17.81 11.48 2.23
C VAL A 59 -19.12 11.34 3.01
N GLU A 60 -20.19 11.99 2.53
CA GLU A 60 -21.51 11.94 3.16
C GLU A 60 -22.16 10.56 3.01
N ASP A 61 -22.10 9.96 1.82
CA ASP A 61 -22.66 8.62 1.60
C ASP A 61 -21.88 7.56 2.38
N ALA A 62 -20.55 7.69 2.46
CA ALA A 62 -19.70 6.80 3.22
C ALA A 62 -19.99 6.89 4.74
N ALA A 63 -20.13 8.10 5.28
CA ALA A 63 -20.47 8.32 6.69
C ALA A 63 -21.86 7.76 7.01
N ARG A 64 -22.85 8.01 6.14
CA ARG A 64 -24.20 7.46 6.26
C ARG A 64 -24.21 5.94 6.23
N ALA A 65 -23.45 5.33 5.33
CA ALA A 65 -23.31 3.87 5.23
C ALA A 65 -22.61 3.23 6.44
N LEU A 66 -21.90 4.02 7.24
CA LEU A 66 -21.24 3.61 8.47
C LEU A 66 -22.03 3.96 9.74
N GLY A 67 -23.18 4.63 9.60
CA GLY A 67 -24.02 5.02 10.73
C GLY A 67 -23.42 6.12 11.59
N ILE A 68 -22.54 6.97 11.04
CA ILE A 68 -21.91 8.08 11.74
C ILE A 68 -22.27 9.44 11.14
N GLY A 69 -22.04 10.50 11.90
CA GLY A 69 -22.20 11.87 11.43
C GLY A 69 -21.19 12.21 10.33
N TYR A 70 -21.59 13.07 9.39
CA TYR A 70 -20.70 13.58 8.34
C TYR A 70 -19.43 14.20 8.92
N GLY A 71 -19.56 15.00 9.98
CA GLY A 71 -18.42 15.65 10.64
C GLY A 71 -17.41 14.64 11.19
N ASP A 72 -17.90 13.59 11.86
CA ASP A 72 -17.06 12.52 12.39
C ASP A 72 -16.40 11.73 11.26
N GLY A 73 -17.15 11.38 10.21
CA GLY A 73 -16.62 10.71 9.04
C GLY A 73 -15.52 11.53 8.36
N ALA A 74 -15.73 12.84 8.17
CA ALA A 74 -14.74 13.74 7.61
C ALA A 74 -13.49 13.86 8.50
N TYR A 75 -13.67 13.93 9.82
CA TYR A 75 -12.57 13.96 10.79
C TYR A 75 -11.71 12.70 10.72
N LEU A 76 -12.35 11.52 10.74
CA LEU A 76 -11.67 10.22 10.65
C LEU A 76 -10.92 10.06 9.33
N LEU A 77 -11.54 10.46 8.22
CA LEU A 77 -10.92 10.40 6.89
C LEU A 77 -9.70 11.34 6.79
N ALA A 78 -9.82 12.56 7.32
CA ALA A 78 -8.72 13.52 7.32
C ALA A 78 -7.53 13.04 8.16
N GLY A 79 -7.80 12.47 9.33
CA GLY A 79 -6.77 11.87 10.19
C GLY A 79 -6.02 10.76 9.47
N LEU A 80 -6.75 9.82 8.86
CA LEU A 80 -6.10 8.69 8.18
C LEU A 80 -5.32 9.13 6.93
N ARG A 81 -5.83 10.09 6.14
CA ARG A 81 -5.08 10.65 4.99
C ARG A 81 -3.77 11.28 5.44
N ARG A 82 -3.77 12.00 6.57
CA ARG A 82 -2.55 12.59 7.14
C ARG A 82 -1.55 11.51 7.55
N ASP A 83 -2.01 10.45 8.20
CA ASP A 83 -1.14 9.35 8.62
C ASP A 83 -0.52 8.62 7.42
N VAL A 84 -1.32 8.33 6.39
CA VAL A 84 -0.83 7.73 5.13
C VAL A 84 0.21 8.62 4.47
N ALA A 85 -0.04 9.93 4.38
CA ALA A 85 0.90 10.88 3.78
C ALA A 85 2.22 10.97 4.59
N ALA A 86 2.14 10.96 5.92
CA ALA A 86 3.32 10.98 6.78
C ALA A 86 4.18 9.71 6.65
N GLU A 87 3.55 8.54 6.57
CA GLU A 87 4.26 7.28 6.32
C GLU A 87 4.88 7.23 4.93
N LEU A 88 4.13 7.65 3.89
CA LEU A 88 4.66 7.74 2.53
C LEU A 88 5.87 8.68 2.47
N ALA A 89 5.76 9.87 3.07
CA ALA A 89 6.87 10.81 3.15
C ALA A 89 8.06 10.21 3.90
N THR A 90 7.82 9.49 5.00
CA THR A 90 8.89 8.80 5.75
C THR A 90 9.60 7.77 4.88
N VAL A 91 8.86 6.97 4.11
CA VAL A 91 9.44 5.98 3.20
C VAL A 91 10.27 6.64 2.10
N LEU A 92 9.74 7.68 1.45
CA LEU A 92 10.42 8.40 0.38
C LEU A 92 11.67 9.14 0.88
N LEU A 93 11.59 9.79 2.04
CA LEU A 93 12.70 10.54 2.65
C LEU A 93 13.77 9.64 3.27
N SER A 94 13.41 8.42 3.68
CA SER A 94 14.37 7.45 4.22
C SER A 94 15.33 6.89 3.17
N GLY A 95 15.15 7.27 1.88
CA GLY A 95 16.21 7.24 0.88
C GLY A 95 16.96 5.91 0.76
N ARG A 96 16.30 4.77 0.97
CA ARG A 96 16.89 3.50 0.55
C ARG A 96 16.84 3.48 -0.97
N THR A 97 17.88 3.98 -1.59
CA THR A 97 18.32 3.49 -2.89
C THR A 97 18.42 1.97 -2.74
N PHE A 98 17.68 1.24 -3.57
CA PHE A 98 17.71 -0.23 -3.64
C PHE A 98 19.01 -0.70 -4.31
N ASP A 99 20.14 -0.18 -3.86
CA ASP A 99 21.46 -0.52 -4.36
C ASP A 99 22.25 -1.15 -3.21
N GLU A 100 22.16 -2.46 -3.14
CA GLU A 100 23.19 -3.30 -2.54
C GLU A 100 23.53 -4.38 -3.57
N GLU A 101 24.04 -3.98 -4.73
CA GLU A 101 24.98 -4.85 -5.45
C GLU A 101 26.33 -4.69 -4.74
N ALA A 102 26.47 -5.43 -3.64
CA ALA A 102 27.77 -5.66 -3.02
C ALA A 102 28.67 -6.32 -4.07
N ALA A 103 29.56 -5.52 -4.66
CA ALA A 103 30.65 -6.03 -5.48
C ALA A 103 31.39 -7.13 -4.69
N PRO A 104 31.59 -8.33 -5.25
CA PRO A 104 32.34 -9.37 -4.56
C PRO A 104 33.77 -8.89 -4.33
N PRO A 105 34.40 -9.24 -3.18
CA PRO A 105 35.78 -8.85 -2.92
C PRO A 105 36.69 -9.43 -4.01
N GLU A 106 37.42 -8.56 -4.69
CA GLU A 106 38.51 -8.95 -5.58
C GLU A 106 39.57 -9.67 -4.75
N GLU A 107 39.62 -11.00 -4.91
CA GLU A 107 40.62 -11.87 -4.34
C GLU A 107 41.97 -11.51 -4.99
N GLN A 108 42.86 -10.94 -4.18
CA GLN A 108 44.25 -10.65 -4.55
C GLN A 108 44.97 -11.96 -4.89
N SER A 109 45.60 -12.02 -6.07
CA SER A 109 46.68 -12.95 -6.35
C SER A 109 47.78 -12.32 -7.19
#